data_AF-A0A533RZE8-F1
#
_entry.id   AF-A0A533RZE8-F1
#
_cell.length_a   1.000
_cell.length_b   1.000
_cell.length_c   1.000
_cell.angle_alpha   90.00
_cell.angle_beta   90.00
_cell.angle_gamma   90.00
#
_symmetry.space_group_name_H-M   'P 1'
#
loop_
_entity.id
_entity.type
_entity.pdbx_description
1 polymer ?
#
loop_
_entity_poly.entity_id
_entity_poly.type
_entity_poly.pdbx_seq_one_letter_code
_entity_poly.pdbx_strand_id
1 'polypeptide(L)'
;HGHSVVAFTPMDINNQKKLNRLLLDAGLPKDRLVIDPTTGALGYGIEYSISLLERIRLAALKGDPELQMPVLSAASNAWGAREAWMKTESLGPREYRGPLWETVTGLAAMMSGADLFMVSHPATVKVLKGLVDSLLGIGETDQKIENWITSIE
;
A
#
# COMPACT_ATOMS: atom_id res chain seq x y z
N HIS A 1 12.95 15.35 -20.55
CA HIS A 1 12.79 13.95 -21.03
C HIS A 1 11.39 13.36 -20.81
N GLY A 2 10.40 14.09 -20.29
CA GLY A 2 8.99 13.64 -20.30
C GLY A 2 8.64 12.49 -19.35
N HIS A 3 9.47 12.25 -18.33
CA HIS A 3 9.25 11.18 -17.35
C HIS A 3 8.37 11.63 -16.17
N SER A 4 7.77 10.65 -15.49
CA SER A 4 7.14 10.84 -14.18
C SER A 4 8.17 10.75 -13.05
N VAL A 5 7.84 11.34 -11.90
CA VAL A 5 8.71 11.41 -10.71
C VAL A 5 7.98 10.86 -9.50
N VAL A 6 8.70 10.09 -8.68
CA VAL A 6 8.25 9.68 -7.35
C VAL A 6 8.83 10.64 -6.31
N ALA A 7 7.95 11.30 -5.55
CA ALA A 7 8.31 12.22 -4.48
C ALA A 7 8.39 11.49 -3.15
N PHE A 8 9.59 11.02 -2.83
CA PHE A 8 9.90 10.28 -1.62
C PHE A 8 10.10 11.19 -0.40
N THR A 9 9.39 10.92 0.70
CA THR A 9 9.64 11.54 2.02
C THR A 9 9.58 10.53 3.17
N PRO A 10 10.25 10.78 4.31
CA PRO A 10 10.27 9.83 5.43
C PRO A 10 9.07 10.03 6.38
N MET A 11 7.96 9.33 6.11
CA MET A 11 6.79 9.19 6.99
C MET A 11 6.26 10.48 7.65
N ASP A 12 6.28 11.60 6.93
CA ASP A 12 5.76 12.88 7.42
C ASP A 12 4.99 13.65 6.34
N ILE A 13 3.73 13.96 6.64
CA ILE A 13 2.83 14.64 5.70
C ILE A 13 3.26 16.07 5.37
N ASN A 14 3.88 16.79 6.31
CA ASN A 14 4.29 18.18 6.07
C ASN A 14 5.50 18.22 5.14
N ASN A 15 6.44 17.29 5.32
CA ASN A 15 7.55 17.08 4.39
C ASN A 15 7.04 16.69 3.01
N GLN A 16 6.04 15.79 2.93
CA GLN A 16 5.42 15.43 1.65
C GLN A 16 4.81 16.64 0.95
N LYS A 17 4.01 17.43 1.68
CA LYS A 17 3.40 18.68 1.18
C LYS A 17 4.45 19.65 0.67
N LYS A 18 5.52 19.87 1.45
CA LYS A 18 6.64 20.75 1.08
C LYS A 18 7.33 20.26 -0.20
N LEU A 19 7.67 18.97 -0.29
CA LEU A 19 8.31 18.40 -1.48
C LEU A 19 7.42 18.54 -2.71
N ASN A 20 6.14 18.20 -2.58
CA ASN A 20 5.17 18.28 -3.67
C ASN A 20 5.01 19.73 -4.17
N ARG A 21 4.89 20.70 -3.27
CA ARG A 21 4.84 22.13 -3.63
C ARG A 21 6.09 22.54 -4.42
N LEU A 22 7.28 22.21 -3.92
CA LEU A 22 8.53 22.56 -4.60
C LEU A 22 8.65 21.94 -6.00
N LEU A 23 8.17 20.71 -6.19
CA LEU A 23 8.16 20.05 -7.50
C LEU A 23 7.17 20.69 -8.47
N LEU A 24 5.97 21.04 -7.99
CA LEU A 24 4.95 21.74 -8.78
C LEU A 24 5.42 23.15 -9.17
N ASP A 25 6.02 23.90 -8.24
CA ASP A 25 6.59 25.23 -8.47
C ASP A 25 7.76 25.20 -9.47
N ALA A 26 8.51 24.10 -9.50
CA ALA A 26 9.55 23.86 -10.51
C ALA A 26 8.99 23.51 -11.90
N GLY A 27 7.66 23.45 -12.06
CA GLY A 27 6.97 23.19 -13.31
C GLY A 27 6.74 21.71 -13.62
N LEU A 28 6.91 20.80 -12.65
CA LEU A 28 6.52 19.40 -12.85
C LEU A 28 4.98 19.31 -12.95
N PRO A 29 4.43 18.75 -14.05
CA PRO A 29 2.99 18.55 -14.15
C PRO A 29 2.47 17.61 -13.07
N LYS A 30 1.31 17.95 -12.49
CA LYS A 30 0.68 17.18 -11.41
C LYS A 30 0.35 15.74 -11.80
N ASP A 31 0.00 15.51 -13.06
CA ASP A 31 -0.28 14.19 -13.66
C ASP A 31 0.99 13.34 -13.90
N ARG A 32 2.18 13.88 -13.60
CA ARG A 32 3.48 13.20 -13.68
C ARG A 32 4.17 13.05 -12.34
N LEU A 33 3.45 13.27 -11.25
CA LEU A 33 3.96 13.19 -9.89
C LEU A 33 3.23 12.08 -9.12
N VAL A 34 4.00 11.22 -8.46
CA VAL A 34 3.51 10.17 -7.55
C VAL A 34 4.07 10.43 -6.17
N ILE A 35 3.23 10.35 -5.14
CA ILE A 35 3.61 10.52 -3.73
C ILE A 35 4.17 9.20 -3.20
N ASP A 36 5.34 9.23 -2.56
CA ASP A 36 5.84 8.11 -1.75
C ASP A 36 6.16 8.64 -0.35
N PRO A 37 5.24 8.50 0.62
CA PRO A 37 5.44 9.03 1.95
C PRO A 37 6.30 8.10 2.82
N THR A 38 6.91 7.06 2.24
CA THR A 38 7.45 5.89 2.92
C THR A 38 6.37 5.14 3.72
N THR A 39 6.39 3.81 3.66
CA THR A 39 5.48 2.98 4.46
C THR A 39 6.26 1.89 5.20
N GLY A 40 5.87 1.67 6.45
CA GLY A 40 6.27 0.54 7.27
C GLY A 40 5.47 -0.71 6.92
N ALA A 41 6.13 -1.86 7.01
CA ALA A 41 5.51 -3.16 6.77
C ALA A 41 4.74 -3.67 8.00
N LEU A 42 3.93 -4.71 7.81
CA LEU A 42 3.26 -5.42 8.92
C LEU A 42 4.26 -5.74 10.04
N GLY A 43 3.92 -5.37 11.27
CA GLY A 43 4.77 -5.59 12.46
C GLY A 43 5.94 -4.60 12.63
N TYR A 44 6.16 -3.69 11.67
CA TYR A 44 7.27 -2.73 11.66
C TYR A 44 6.78 -1.33 11.27
N GLY A 45 5.77 -0.81 11.99
CA GLY A 45 5.25 0.55 11.82
C GLY A 45 4.13 0.70 10.79
N ILE A 46 3.34 -0.37 10.57
CA ILE A 46 2.20 -0.34 9.63
C ILE A 46 1.10 0.61 10.09
N GLU A 47 0.88 0.75 11.39
CA GLU A 47 -0.10 1.64 12.01
C GLU A 47 0.17 3.13 11.72
N TYR A 48 1.46 3.51 11.66
CA TYR A 48 1.87 4.85 11.22
C TYR A 48 1.57 5.05 9.74
N SER A 49 1.76 4.00 8.93
CA SER A 49 1.49 4.03 7.50
C SER A 49 0.00 4.19 7.21
N ILE A 50 -0.86 3.41 7.88
CA ILE A 50 -2.32 3.50 7.81
C ILE A 50 -2.76 4.95 8.10
N SER A 51 -2.34 5.47 9.26
CA SER A 51 -2.69 6.83 9.69
C SER A 51 -2.20 7.90 8.72
N LEU A 52 -1.00 7.74 8.16
CA LEU A 52 -0.40 8.68 7.22
C LEU A 52 -1.13 8.68 5.87
N LEU A 53 -1.40 7.50 5.32
CA LEU A 53 -2.11 7.31 4.06
C LEU A 53 -3.53 7.88 4.14
N GLU A 54 -4.26 7.58 5.22
CA GLU A 54 -5.61 8.11 5.44
C GLU A 54 -5.61 9.65 5.52
N ARG A 55 -4.64 10.24 6.23
CA ARG A 55 -4.51 11.71 6.32
C ARG A 55 -4.22 12.33 4.97
N ILE A 56 -3.33 11.73 4.18
CA ILE A 56 -3.04 12.18 2.81
C ILE A 56 -4.31 12.10 1.96
N ARG A 57 -5.01 10.96 1.97
CA ARG A 57 -6.24 10.75 1.21
C ARG A 57 -7.34 11.73 1.60
N LEU A 58 -7.59 11.90 2.89
CA LEU A 58 -8.62 12.82 3.38
C LEU A 58 -8.30 14.28 3.06
N ALA A 59 -7.03 14.69 3.16
CA ALA A 59 -6.63 16.04 2.77
C ALA A 59 -6.82 16.28 1.26
N ALA A 60 -6.44 15.29 0.43
CA ALA A 60 -6.64 15.33 -1.02
C ALA A 60 -8.13 15.48 -1.40
N LEU A 61 -9.01 14.70 -0.77
CA LEU A 61 -10.46 14.77 -0.97
C LEU A 61 -11.06 16.09 -0.48
N LYS A 62 -10.47 16.72 0.54
CA LYS A 62 -10.82 18.07 1.01
C LYS A 62 -10.28 19.20 0.14
N GLY A 63 -9.58 18.88 -0.95
CA GLY A 63 -9.11 19.86 -1.92
C GLY A 63 -7.69 20.37 -1.68
N ASP A 64 -6.88 19.72 -0.85
CA ASP A 64 -5.47 20.08 -0.69
C ASP A 64 -4.69 19.79 -2.00
N PRO A 65 -4.29 20.82 -2.77
CA PRO A 65 -3.72 20.61 -4.09
C PRO A 65 -2.36 19.91 -4.04
N GLU A 66 -1.67 19.96 -2.90
CA GLU A 66 -0.35 19.39 -2.68
C GLU A 66 -0.41 17.88 -2.43
N LEU A 67 -1.58 17.30 -2.17
CA LEU A 67 -1.75 15.89 -1.81
C LEU A 67 -2.66 15.11 -2.76
N GLN A 68 -3.11 15.73 -3.83
CA GLN A 68 -4.05 15.16 -4.82
C GLN A 68 -3.40 14.28 -5.90
N MET A 69 -2.15 13.87 -5.70
CA MET A 69 -1.45 12.96 -6.59
C MET A 69 -1.60 11.52 -6.09
N PRO A 70 -1.49 10.50 -6.96
CA PRO A 70 -1.54 9.11 -6.55
C PRO A 70 -0.45 8.76 -5.53
N VAL A 71 -0.77 7.87 -4.59
CA VAL A 71 0.16 7.41 -3.56
C VAL A 71 0.71 6.03 -3.91
N LEU A 72 2.03 5.92 -3.91
CA LEU A 72 2.77 4.67 -4.01
C LEU A 72 2.98 4.07 -2.61
N SER A 73 2.76 2.76 -2.50
CA SER A 73 3.18 1.96 -1.36
C SER A 73 4.13 0.85 -1.79
N ALA A 74 5.30 0.81 -1.16
CA ALA A 74 6.28 -0.25 -1.34
C ALA A 74 6.01 -1.43 -0.38
N ALA A 75 4.92 -2.15 -0.63
CA ALA A 75 4.57 -3.35 0.16
C ALA A 75 5.68 -4.42 0.16
N SER A 76 6.55 -4.42 -0.86
CA SER A 76 7.78 -5.23 -0.93
C SER A 76 8.72 -5.06 0.27
N ASN A 77 8.63 -3.95 1.00
CA ASN A 77 9.38 -3.75 2.25
C ASN A 77 9.06 -4.81 3.31
N ALA A 78 7.92 -5.50 3.19
CA ALA A 78 7.57 -6.64 4.03
C ALA A 78 8.64 -7.75 4.03
N TRP A 79 9.41 -7.89 2.94
CA TRP A 79 10.50 -8.86 2.86
C TRP A 79 11.71 -8.51 3.73
N GLY A 80 11.77 -7.31 4.31
CA GLY A 80 12.75 -6.95 5.34
C GLY A 80 12.42 -7.54 6.72
N ALA A 81 11.15 -7.86 6.99
CA ALA A 81 10.69 -8.44 8.26
C ALA A 81 11.27 -9.85 8.45
N ARG A 82 11.79 -10.15 9.66
CA ARG A 82 12.34 -11.48 9.96
C ARG A 82 11.29 -12.57 9.79
N GLU A 83 10.05 -12.25 10.13
CA GLU A 83 8.85 -13.08 9.99
C GLU A 83 8.54 -13.44 8.54
N ALA A 84 9.05 -12.70 7.55
CA ALA A 84 8.83 -13.00 6.14
C ALA A 84 9.83 -14.04 5.57
N TRP A 85 11.08 -14.05 6.04
CA TRP A 85 12.16 -14.84 5.40
C TRP A 85 12.92 -15.80 6.31
N MET A 86 12.96 -15.53 7.62
CA MET A 86 13.75 -16.31 8.56
C MET A 86 13.18 -17.73 8.69
N LYS A 87 14.07 -18.73 8.65
CA LYS A 87 13.72 -20.12 8.91
C LYS A 87 13.66 -20.33 10.42
N THR A 88 12.46 -20.52 10.95
CA THR A 88 12.23 -20.93 12.35
C THR A 88 11.01 -21.84 12.39
N GLU A 89 11.10 -22.92 13.14
CA GLU A 89 10.03 -23.91 13.26
C GLU A 89 8.79 -23.33 13.94
N SER A 90 8.99 -22.47 14.94
CA SER A 90 7.93 -21.83 15.74
C SER A 90 6.96 -20.93 14.96
N LEU A 91 7.37 -20.39 13.81
CA LEU A 91 6.53 -19.53 12.97
C LEU A 91 5.93 -20.29 11.79
N GLY A 92 6.21 -21.59 11.66
CA GLY A 92 5.79 -22.38 10.51
C GLY A 92 6.51 -22.02 9.20
N PRO A 93 6.01 -22.55 8.07
CA PRO A 93 6.75 -22.54 6.80
C PRO A 93 6.85 -21.14 6.20
N ARG A 94 8.07 -20.76 5.77
CA ARG A 94 8.35 -19.40 5.28
C ARG A 94 7.74 -19.11 3.91
N GLU A 95 7.53 -20.15 3.11
CA GLU A 95 6.94 -20.09 1.78
C GLU A 95 5.50 -19.56 1.81
N TYR A 96 4.80 -19.71 2.94
CA TYR A 96 3.50 -19.08 3.16
C TYR A 96 3.65 -17.73 3.84
N ARG A 97 4.52 -17.62 4.85
CA ARG A 97 4.67 -16.39 5.64
C ARG A 97 5.12 -15.19 4.81
N GLY A 98 6.14 -15.34 3.98
CA GLY A 98 6.68 -14.23 3.19
C GLY A 98 5.61 -13.58 2.29
N PRO A 99 4.93 -14.35 1.42
CA PRO A 99 3.84 -13.84 0.60
C PRO A 99 2.68 -13.30 1.43
N LEU A 100 2.33 -13.92 2.57
CA LEU A 100 1.28 -13.41 3.45
C LEU A 100 1.65 -12.06 4.06
N TRP A 101 2.90 -11.88 4.51
CA TRP A 101 3.39 -10.64 5.10
C TRP A 101 3.32 -9.47 4.11
N GLU A 102 3.74 -9.72 2.87
CA GLU A 102 3.64 -8.76 1.78
C GLU A 102 2.18 -8.48 1.41
N THR A 103 1.35 -9.52 1.37
CA THR A 103 -0.08 -9.39 1.03
C THR A 103 -0.83 -8.56 2.06
N VAL A 104 -0.67 -8.84 3.35
CA VAL A 104 -1.33 -8.07 4.42
C VAL A 104 -0.85 -6.62 4.44
N THR A 105 0.45 -6.39 4.22
CA THR A 105 1.00 -5.03 4.10
C THR A 105 0.36 -4.27 2.93
N GLY A 106 0.28 -4.90 1.75
CA GLY A 106 -0.35 -4.31 0.56
C GLY A 106 -1.84 -4.06 0.74
N LEU A 107 -2.58 -5.00 1.36
CA LEU A 107 -4.00 -4.87 1.65
C LEU A 107 -4.27 -3.70 2.60
N ALA A 108 -3.50 -3.59 3.69
CA ALA A 108 -3.63 -2.47 4.62
C ALA A 108 -3.40 -1.12 3.91
N ALA A 109 -2.32 -1.01 3.13
CA ALA A 109 -2.04 0.21 2.38
C ALA A 109 -3.14 0.53 1.35
N MET A 110 -3.70 -0.47 0.66
CA MET A 110 -4.82 -0.31 -0.27
C MET A 110 -6.06 0.24 0.43
N MET A 111 -6.46 -0.36 1.55
CA MET A 111 -7.62 0.08 2.30
C MET A 111 -7.42 1.48 2.91
N SER A 112 -6.19 1.89 3.18
CA SER A 112 -5.85 3.24 3.66
C SER A 112 -5.66 4.28 2.54
N GLY A 113 -5.83 3.89 1.27
CA GLY A 113 -5.86 4.81 0.14
C GLY A 113 -4.57 4.94 -0.65
N ALA A 114 -3.71 3.91 -0.70
CA ALA A 114 -2.66 3.80 -1.70
C ALA A 114 -3.21 3.38 -3.07
N ASP A 115 -2.62 3.90 -4.16
CA ASP A 115 -3.08 3.70 -5.53
C ASP A 115 -2.13 2.81 -6.35
N LEU A 116 -0.82 2.90 -6.08
CA LEU A 116 0.23 2.17 -6.80
C LEU A 116 1.00 1.28 -5.81
N PHE A 117 1.33 0.06 -6.23
CA PHE A 117 1.99 -0.92 -5.36
C PHE A 117 3.27 -1.44 -5.99
N MET A 118 4.36 -1.41 -5.23
CA MET A 118 5.56 -2.20 -5.51
C MET A 118 5.50 -3.47 -4.68
N VAL A 119 5.45 -4.62 -5.36
CA VAL A 119 5.38 -5.95 -4.76
C VAL A 119 6.36 -6.89 -5.47
N SER A 120 6.89 -7.87 -4.72
CA SER A 120 7.89 -8.83 -5.15
C SER A 120 7.28 -10.20 -5.48
N HIS A 121 6.22 -10.63 -4.77
CA HIS A 121 5.68 -11.97 -4.95
C HIS A 121 4.41 -12.03 -5.83
N PRO A 122 4.35 -12.91 -6.84
CA PRO A 122 3.21 -12.98 -7.76
C PRO A 122 1.90 -13.40 -7.09
N ALA A 123 1.94 -14.15 -5.98
CA ALA A 123 0.73 -14.48 -5.22
C ALA A 123 0.09 -13.22 -4.62
N THR A 124 0.90 -12.25 -4.16
CA THR A 124 0.38 -10.98 -3.65
C THR A 124 -0.30 -10.19 -4.76
N VAL A 125 0.29 -10.13 -5.95
CA VAL A 125 -0.34 -9.48 -7.12
C VAL A 125 -1.73 -10.07 -7.39
N LYS A 126 -1.86 -11.40 -7.35
CA LYS A 126 -3.15 -12.08 -7.57
C LYS A 126 -4.19 -11.68 -6.52
N VAL A 127 -3.80 -11.66 -5.24
CA VAL A 127 -4.73 -11.31 -4.15
C VAL A 127 -5.16 -9.84 -4.24
N LEU A 128 -4.20 -8.92 -4.42
CA LEU A 128 -4.52 -7.49 -4.52
C LEU A 128 -5.43 -7.19 -5.71
N LYS A 129 -5.14 -7.78 -6.88
CA LYS A 129 -6.01 -7.64 -8.06
C LYS A 129 -7.40 -8.24 -7.84
N GLY A 130 -7.48 -9.44 -7.26
CA GLY A 130 -8.75 -10.09 -6.98
C GLY A 130 -9.62 -9.28 -6.01
N LEU A 131 -9.02 -8.63 -5.01
CA LEU A 131 -9.75 -7.72 -4.13
C LEU A 131 -10.25 -6.48 -4.89
N VAL A 132 -9.40 -5.87 -5.72
CA VAL A 132 -9.80 -4.71 -6.54
C VAL A 132 -10.98 -5.07 -7.46
N ASP A 133 -10.88 -6.19 -8.17
CA ASP A 133 -11.96 -6.67 -9.05
C ASP A 133 -13.26 -6.86 -8.25
N SER A 134 -13.17 -7.48 -7.07
CA SER A 134 -14.33 -7.70 -6.19
C SER A 134 -14.95 -6.37 -5.70
N LEU A 135 -14.14 -5.40 -5.29
CA LEU A 135 -14.60 -4.08 -4.85
C LEU A 135 -15.24 -3.27 -5.97
N LEU A 136 -14.81 -3.49 -7.22
CA LEU A 136 -15.40 -2.88 -8.41
C LEU A 136 -16.60 -3.67 -8.96
N GLY A 137 -17.01 -4.76 -8.30
CA GLY A 137 -18.11 -5.61 -8.75
C GLY A 137 -17.82 -6.37 -10.04
N ILE A 138 -16.53 -6.64 -10.32
CA ILE A 138 -16.07 -7.38 -11.48
C ILE A 138 -15.98 -8.87 -11.10
N GLY A 139 -16.76 -9.70 -11.80
CA GLY A 139 -16.83 -11.15 -11.59
C GLY A 139 -17.97 -11.59 -10.67
N GLU A 140 -18.17 -12.90 -10.56
CA GLU A 140 -19.13 -13.50 -9.64
C GLU A 140 -18.42 -13.89 -8.33
N THR A 141 -18.90 -13.37 -7.21
CA THR A 141 -18.46 -13.78 -5.87
C THR A 141 -19.40 -14.86 -5.33
N ASP A 142 -18.96 -16.12 -5.37
CA ASP A 142 -19.68 -17.25 -4.77
C ASP A 142 -19.37 -17.41 -3.26
N GLN A 143 -18.87 -16.36 -2.60
CA GLN A 143 -18.62 -16.41 -1.16
C GLN A 143 -19.95 -16.36 -0.40
N LYS A 144 -20.44 -17.54 -0.03
CA LYS A 144 -21.50 -17.73 0.96
C LYS A 144 -20.97 -17.36 2.34
N ILE A 145 -21.01 -16.06 2.66
CA ILE A 145 -20.57 -15.49 3.95
C ILE A 145 -21.30 -16.16 5.12
N GLU A 146 -22.51 -16.65 4.89
CA GLU A 146 -23.40 -17.29 5.87
C GLU A 146 -22.77 -18.42 6.72
N ASN A 147 -21.65 -19.04 6.31
CA ASN A 147 -20.98 -20.10 7.08
C ASN A 147 -19.52 -19.79 7.47
N TRP A 148 -19.05 -18.54 7.44
CA TRP A 148 -17.62 -18.24 7.68
C TRP A 148 -17.13 -18.71 9.06
N ILE A 149 -18.01 -18.72 10.07
CA ILE A 149 -17.71 -19.23 11.43
C ILE A 149 -17.69 -20.76 11.48
N THR A 150 -18.61 -21.43 10.76
CA THR A 150 -18.77 -22.89 10.78
C THR A 150 -17.91 -23.62 9.75
N SER A 151 -17.31 -22.90 8.79
CA SER A 151 -16.49 -23.47 7.72
C SER A 151 -15.08 -23.93 8.12
N ILE A 152 -14.70 -23.74 9.39
CA ILE A 152 -13.38 -24.10 9.94
C ILE A 152 -13.46 -25.43 10.73
N GLU A 153 -14.66 -25.98 10.93
CA GLU A 153 -14.89 -27.35 11.46
C GLU A 153 -14.94 -28.38 10.32
#